data_AF-A0A8T7BBH2-F1
#
_entry.id   AF-A0A8T7BBH2-F1
#
_cell.length_a   1.000
_cell.length_b   1.000
_cell.length_c   1.000
_cell.angle_alpha   90.00
_cell.angle_beta   90.00
_cell.angle_gamma   90.00
#
_symmetry.space_group_name_H-M   'P 1'
#
loop_
_entity.id
_entity.type
_entity.pdbx_description
1 polymer ?
#
loop_
_entity_poly.entity_id
_entity_poly.type
_entity_poly.pdbx_seq_one_letter_code
_entity_poly.pdbx_strand_id
1 'polypeptide(L)'
;MIKRSRLIAIEQVARWLMGLILITAGTSKFFSAGGFREYYAGLFSNPQLRLQMPDWMIQLYLSVIPFIELGLGIALFVVALKPWTVYAWYAIMASLLVGHYILQEWSAVNQMLPYFFLGMICHALPTGRDN
;
A
#
# COMPACT_ATOMS: atom_id res chain seq x y z
N MET A 1 -29.70 8.17 -12.76
CA MET A 1 -28.75 7.08 -13.08
C MET A 1 -27.40 7.68 -13.45
N ILE A 2 -26.29 7.22 -12.86
CA ILE A 2 -24.93 7.67 -13.23
C ILE A 2 -24.51 6.97 -14.52
N LYS A 3 -23.94 7.72 -15.48
CA LYS A 3 -23.45 7.14 -16.76
C LYS A 3 -22.27 6.19 -16.50
N ARG A 4 -22.23 5.03 -17.18
CA ARG A 4 -21.14 4.04 -17.07
C ARG A 4 -19.76 4.66 -17.32
N SER A 5 -19.64 5.54 -18.31
CA SER A 5 -18.40 6.27 -18.61
C SER A 5 -17.89 7.10 -17.42
N ARG A 6 -18.79 7.68 -16.63
CA ARG A 6 -18.41 8.40 -15.40
C ARG A 6 -17.92 7.45 -14.31
N LEU A 7 -18.52 6.26 -14.18
CA LEU A 7 -18.06 5.25 -13.22
C LEU A 7 -16.65 4.73 -13.59
N ILE A 8 -16.38 4.49 -14.87
CA ILE A 8 -15.06 4.09 -15.37
C ILE A 8 -14.02 5.18 -15.06
N ALA A 9 -14.36 6.46 -15.28
CA ALA A 9 -13.45 7.55 -14.97
C ALA A 9 -13.12 7.64 -13.46
N ILE A 10 -14.12 7.41 -12.59
CA ILE A 10 -13.91 7.40 -11.13
C ILE A 10 -12.98 6.25 -10.73
N GLU A 11 -13.19 5.04 -11.27
CA GLU A 11 -12.28 3.90 -11.05
C GLU A 11 -10.86 4.24 -11.46
N GLN A 12 -10.70 4.79 -12.67
CA GLN A 12 -9.40 5.08 -13.25
C GLN A 12 -8.63 6.09 -12.40
N VAL A 13 -9.31 7.14 -11.94
CA VAL A 13 -8.74 8.13 -11.02
C VAL A 13 -8.33 7.48 -9.70
N ALA A 14 -9.19 6.64 -9.11
CA ALA A 14 -8.87 5.95 -7.87
C ALA A 14 -7.63 5.06 -8.01
N ARG A 15 -7.56 4.27 -9.09
CA ARG A 15 -6.43 3.39 -9.37
C ARG A 15 -5.13 4.14 -9.65
N TRP A 16 -5.20 5.27 -10.34
CA TRP A 16 -4.04 6.14 -10.54
C TRP A 16 -3.56 6.79 -9.24
N LEU A 17 -4.48 7.19 -8.36
CA LEU A 17 -4.13 7.67 -7.02
C LEU A 17 -3.43 6.58 -6.20
N MET A 18 -3.94 5.35 -6.21
CA MET A 18 -3.27 4.20 -5.58
C MET A 18 -1.84 4.04 -6.13
N GLY A 19 -1.67 4.09 -7.45
CA GLY A 19 -0.37 4.00 -8.11
C GLY A 19 0.58 5.11 -7.67
N LEU A 20 0.11 6.36 -7.64
CA LEU A 20 0.88 7.53 -7.23
C LEU A 20 1.31 7.45 -5.76
N ILE A 21 0.42 7.00 -4.86
CA ILE A 21 0.73 6.80 -3.45
C ILE A 21 1.90 5.82 -3.29
N LEU A 22 1.84 4.66 -3.96
CA LEU A 22 2.89 3.66 -3.83
C LEU A 22 4.20 4.07 -4.51
N ILE A 23 4.14 4.74 -5.67
CA ILE A 23 5.35 5.27 -6.30
C ILE A 23 6.01 6.30 -5.38
N THR A 24 5.24 7.20 -4.79
CA THR A 24 5.76 8.23 -3.88
C THR A 24 6.38 7.59 -2.63
N ALA A 25 5.68 6.64 -2.03
CA ALA A 25 6.15 5.92 -0.85
C ALA A 25 7.39 5.05 -1.14
N GLY A 26 7.39 4.31 -2.25
CA GLY A 26 8.50 3.45 -2.63
C GLY A 26 9.73 4.26 -3.03
N THR A 27 9.54 5.37 -3.76
CA THR A 27 10.63 6.30 -4.12
C THR A 27 11.25 6.93 -2.88
N SER A 28 10.43 7.44 -1.95
CA SER A 28 10.96 8.07 -0.72
C SER A 28 11.77 7.09 0.11
N LYS A 29 11.34 5.83 0.21
CA LYS A 29 12.08 4.76 0.89
C LYS A 29 13.35 4.34 0.15
N PHE A 30 13.26 4.16 -1.17
CA PHE A 30 14.40 3.73 -1.99
C PHE A 30 15.53 4.75 -1.99
N PHE A 31 15.21 6.04 -2.11
CA PHE A 31 16.18 7.13 -2.13
C PHE A 31 16.59 7.63 -0.74
N SER A 32 16.15 6.98 0.34
CA SER A 32 16.55 7.37 1.70
C SER A 32 17.98 6.98 2.07
N ALA A 33 18.75 6.38 1.15
CA ALA A 33 20.11 5.88 1.38
C ALA A 33 20.26 5.00 2.65
N GLY A 34 19.26 4.15 2.94
CA GLY A 34 19.24 3.29 4.14
C GLY A 34 18.52 3.89 5.36
N GLY A 35 18.32 5.21 5.41
CA GLY A 35 17.69 5.89 6.56
C GLY A 35 16.28 5.38 6.90
N PHE A 36 15.46 5.02 5.90
CA PHE A 36 14.17 4.38 6.10
C PHE A 36 14.31 3.06 6.90
N ARG A 37 15.23 2.20 6.47
CA ARG A 37 15.43 0.89 7.10
C ARG A 37 15.96 1.04 8.52
N GLU A 38 16.97 1.90 8.71
CA GLU A 38 17.56 2.17 10.02
C GLU A 38 16.51 2.72 11.00
N TYR A 39 15.72 3.69 10.57
CA TYR A 39 14.66 4.29 11.39
C TYR A 39 13.63 3.26 11.84
N TYR A 40 13.01 2.53 10.90
CA TYR A 40 11.98 1.57 11.25
C TYR A 40 12.52 0.34 11.98
N ALA A 41 13.73 -0.14 11.65
CA ALA A 41 14.35 -1.22 12.41
C ALA A 41 14.55 -0.84 13.88
N GLY A 42 14.95 0.41 14.15
CA GLY A 42 15.06 0.94 15.52
C GLY A 42 13.72 0.95 16.26
N LEU A 43 12.64 1.35 15.58
CA LEU A 43 11.29 1.34 16.16
C LEU A 43 10.83 -0.07 16.52
N PHE A 44 11.01 -1.04 15.62
CA PHE A 44 10.59 -2.42 15.86
C PHE A 44 11.48 -3.18 16.86
N SER A 45 12.68 -2.67 17.16
CA SER A 45 13.59 -3.25 18.17
C SER A 45 13.30 -2.80 19.60
N ASN A 46 12.27 -1.96 19.80
CA ASN A 46 11.90 -1.41 21.10
C ASN A 46 11.44 -2.52 22.07
N PRO A 47 12.12 -2.75 23.21
CA PRO A 47 11.76 -3.80 24.17
C PRO A 47 10.40 -3.61 24.86
N GLN A 48 9.88 -2.38 24.86
CA GLN A 48 8.57 -2.03 25.42
C GLN A 48 7.41 -2.36 24.47
N LEU A 49 7.67 -2.84 23.24
CA LEU A 49 6.60 -3.30 22.35
C LEU A 49 5.92 -4.56 22.90
N ARG A 50 4.59 -4.57 22.83
CA ARG A 50 3.76 -5.73 23.23
C ARG A 50 4.01 -6.96 22.36
N LEU A 51 4.28 -6.73 21.07
CA LEU A 51 4.54 -7.76 20.07
C LEU A 51 6.01 -7.66 19.66
N GLN A 52 6.77 -8.70 19.98
CA GLN A 52 8.18 -8.81 19.61
C GLN A 52 8.28 -9.68 18.35
N MET A 53 8.81 -9.11 17.28
CA MET A 53 9.00 -9.80 16.01
C MET A 53 10.47 -10.18 15.84
N PRO A 54 10.77 -11.37 15.27
CA PRO A 54 12.13 -11.72 14.89
C PRO A 54 12.76 -10.67 13.97
N ASP A 55 13.98 -10.23 14.29
CA ASP A 55 14.70 -9.19 13.54
C ASP A 55 14.81 -9.52 12.04
N TRP A 56 15.17 -10.75 11.69
CA TRP A 56 15.32 -11.17 10.30
C TRP A 56 14.07 -10.90 9.44
N MET A 57 12.87 -11.01 10.04
CA MET A 57 11.61 -10.77 9.33
C MET A 57 11.37 -9.28 9.12
N ILE A 58 11.68 -8.45 10.12
CA ILE A 58 11.62 -6.97 10.01
C ILE A 58 12.60 -6.52 8.94
N GLN A 59 13.85 -6.98 9.00
CA GLN A 59 14.90 -6.62 8.05
C GLN A 59 14.55 -7.02 6.62
N LEU A 60 13.99 -8.22 6.44
CA LEU A 60 13.53 -8.70 5.13
C LEU A 60 12.39 -7.81 4.61
N TYR A 61 11.38 -7.54 5.43
CA TYR A 61 10.25 -6.70 5.04
C TYR A 61 10.70 -5.29 4.63
N LEU A 62 11.51 -4.63 5.47
CA LEU A 62 12.02 -3.28 5.21
C LEU A 62 12.92 -3.22 3.97
N SER A 63 13.62 -4.31 3.65
CA SER A 63 14.45 -4.39 2.44
C SER A 63 13.61 -4.56 1.18
N VAL A 64 12.50 -5.29 1.25
CA VAL A 64 11.70 -5.66 0.07
C VAL A 64 10.57 -4.67 -0.21
N ILE A 65 9.98 -4.04 0.81
CA ILE A 65 8.79 -3.21 0.66
C ILE A 65 8.95 -2.04 -0.33
N PRO A 66 10.09 -1.33 -0.45
CA PRO A 66 10.22 -0.24 -1.42
C PRO A 66 10.07 -0.72 -2.87
N PHE A 67 10.61 -1.91 -3.16
CA PHE A 67 10.52 -2.52 -4.50
C PHE A 67 9.10 -3.00 -4.81
N ILE A 68 8.41 -3.58 -3.82
CA ILE A 68 7.00 -3.97 -3.96
C ILE A 68 6.15 -2.73 -4.22
N GLU A 69 6.35 -1.64 -3.47
CA GLU A 69 5.60 -0.40 -3.64
C GLU A 69 5.84 0.21 -5.04
N LEU A 70 7.09 0.30 -5.49
CA LEU A 70 7.40 0.79 -6.83
C LEU A 70 6.81 -0.10 -7.93
N GLY A 71 7.00 -1.41 -7.83
CA GLY A 71 6.52 -2.38 -8.81
C GLY A 71 4.99 -2.40 -8.91
N LEU A 72 4.30 -2.46 -7.77
CA LEU A 72 2.85 -2.41 -7.74
C LEU A 72 2.32 -1.04 -8.17
N GLY A 73 2.99 0.04 -7.76
CA GLY A 73 2.65 1.40 -8.15
C GLY A 73 2.61 1.59 -9.66
N ILE A 74 3.61 1.07 -10.37
CA ILE A 74 3.65 1.07 -11.84
C ILE A 74 2.58 0.12 -12.41
N ALA A 75 2.44 -1.09 -11.87
CA ALA A 75 1.48 -2.08 -12.36
C ALA A 75 0.02 -1.58 -12.27
N LEU A 76 -0.31 -0.76 -11.26
CA LEU A 76 -1.64 -0.17 -11.11
C LEU A 76 -2.03 0.72 -12.31
N PHE A 77 -1.12 1.29 -13.07
CA PHE A 77 -1.46 2.05 -14.28
C PHE A 77 -1.89 1.14 -15.45
N VAL A 78 -1.53 -0.14 -15.42
CA VAL A 78 -1.84 -1.11 -16.46
C VAL A 78 -3.22 -1.72 -16.19
N VAL A 79 -4.23 -1.25 -16.94
CA VAL A 79 -5.63 -1.73 -16.85
C VAL A 79 -5.71 -3.26 -16.91
N ALA A 80 -4.82 -3.89 -17.69
CA ALA A 80 -4.83 -5.33 -17.86
C ALA A 80 -4.53 -6.13 -16.58
N LEU A 81 -3.84 -5.53 -15.62
CA LEU A 81 -3.41 -6.16 -14.38
C LEU A 81 -4.38 -5.88 -13.21
N LYS A 82 -5.46 -5.12 -13.44
CA LYS A 82 -6.40 -4.65 -12.40
C LYS A 82 -6.82 -5.73 -11.39
N PRO A 83 -7.25 -6.95 -11.78
CA PRO A 83 -7.69 -7.94 -10.81
C PRO A 83 -6.58 -8.26 -9.79
N TRP A 84 -5.34 -8.43 -10.26
CA TRP A 84 -4.19 -8.76 -9.43
C TRP A 84 -3.72 -7.57 -8.60
N THR A 85 -3.64 -6.38 -9.20
CA THR A 85 -3.10 -5.20 -8.52
C THR A 85 -4.00 -4.69 -7.41
N VAL A 86 -5.33 -4.85 -7.52
CA VAL A 86 -6.27 -4.49 -6.45
C VAL A 86 -6.13 -5.42 -5.24
N TYR A 87 -5.96 -6.74 -5.45
CA TYR A 87 -5.68 -7.65 -4.33
C TYR A 87 -4.31 -7.42 -3.72
N ALA A 88 -3.29 -7.17 -4.54
CA ALA A 88 -1.96 -6.81 -4.05
C ALA A 88 -1.99 -5.52 -3.22
N TRP A 89 -2.80 -4.53 -3.62
CA TRP A 89 -3.00 -3.31 -2.84
C TRP A 89 -3.56 -3.62 -1.45
N TYR A 90 -4.60 -4.45 -1.34
CA TYR A 90 -5.12 -4.84 -0.03
C TYR A 90 -4.08 -5.56 0.83
N ALA A 91 -3.27 -6.44 0.21
CA ALA A 91 -2.21 -7.13 0.93
C ALA A 91 -1.17 -6.15 1.51
N ILE A 92 -0.74 -5.15 0.73
CA ILE A 92 0.18 -4.11 1.22
C ILE A 92 -0.45 -3.26 2.31
N MET A 93 -1.69 -2.80 2.12
CA MET A 93 -2.36 -1.98 3.14
C MET A 93 -2.58 -2.77 4.43
N ALA A 94 -2.87 -4.07 4.33
CA ALA A 94 -2.95 -4.95 5.48
C ALA A 94 -1.60 -5.15 6.17
N SER A 95 -0.51 -5.37 5.42
CA SER A 95 0.81 -5.54 6.02
C SER A 95 1.31 -4.26 6.72
N LEU A 96 1.04 -3.10 6.14
CA LEU A 96 1.33 -1.80 6.76
C LEU A 96 0.49 -1.58 8.03
N LEU A 97 -0.81 -1.91 7.98
CA LEU A 97 -1.70 -1.82 9.14
C LEU A 97 -1.22 -2.71 10.30
N VAL A 98 -0.79 -3.94 9.99
CA VAL A 98 -0.17 -4.84 10.97
C VAL A 98 1.10 -4.22 11.56
N GLY A 99 1.95 -3.59 10.73
CA GLY A 99 3.13 -2.87 11.20
C GLY A 99 2.80 -1.77 12.20
N HIS A 100 1.84 -0.90 11.89
CA HIS A 100 1.38 0.15 12.81
C HIS A 100 0.77 -0.39 14.09
N TYR A 101 0.08 -1.54 14.03
CA TYR A 101 -0.46 -2.21 15.21
C TYR A 101 0.67 -2.73 16.13
N ILE A 102 1.71 -3.33 15.56
CA ILE A 102 2.89 -3.79 16.31
C ILE A 102 3.59 -2.61 16.99
N LEU A 103 3.74 -1.49 16.27
CA LEU A 103 4.30 -0.24 16.80
C LEU A 103 3.37 0.50 17.77
N GLN A 104 2.15 0.01 18.00
CA GLN A 104 1.14 0.59 18.88
C GLN A 104 0.70 2.00 18.44
N GLU A 105 0.75 2.29 17.15
CA GLU A 105 0.34 3.56 16.54
C GLU A 105 -1.17 3.54 16.22
N TRP A 106 -2.01 3.50 17.25
CA TRP A 106 -3.46 3.29 17.11
C TRP A 106 -4.17 4.31 16.21
N SER A 107 -3.71 5.56 16.23
CA SER A 107 -4.26 6.60 15.35
C SER A 107 -3.92 6.34 13.89
N ALA A 108 -2.70 5.88 13.59
CA ALA A 108 -2.27 5.56 12.23
C ALA A 108 -3.11 4.41 11.64
N VAL A 109 -3.42 3.38 12.43
CA VAL A 109 -4.30 2.28 12.01
C VAL A 109 -5.65 2.78 11.50
N ASN A 110 -6.29 3.72 12.21
CA ASN A 110 -7.57 4.29 11.78
C ASN A 110 -7.43 5.16 10.52
N GLN A 111 -6.32 5.90 10.41
CA GLN A 111 -6.00 6.72 9.24
C GLN A 111 -5.71 5.88 7.99
N MET A 112 -5.49 4.57 8.13
CA MET A 112 -5.29 3.67 6.99
C MET A 112 -6.57 3.14 6.36
N LEU A 113 -7.71 3.15 7.07
CA LEU A 113 -8.99 2.65 6.55
C LEU A 113 -9.40 3.28 5.20
N PRO A 114 -9.22 4.59 4.95
CA PRO A 114 -9.47 5.20 3.65
C PRO A 114 -8.71 4.56 2.48
N TYR A 115 -7.50 4.02 2.71
CA TYR A 115 -6.75 3.34 1.65
C TYR A 115 -7.41 2.02 1.26
N PHE A 116 -8.03 1.29 2.19
CA PHE A 116 -8.84 0.12 1.86
C PHE A 116 -10.10 0.51 1.06
N PHE A 117 -10.74 1.63 1.42
CA PHE A 117 -11.88 2.15 0.65
C PHE A 117 -11.49 2.51 -0.80
N LEU A 118 -10.30 3.05 -1.01
CA LEU A 118 -9.79 3.34 -2.36
C LEU A 118 -9.65 2.07 -3.21
N GLY A 119 -9.17 0.98 -2.61
CA GLY A 119 -9.17 -0.34 -3.27
C GLY A 119 -10.58 -0.85 -3.58
N MET A 120 -11.54 -0.66 -2.65
CA MET A 120 -12.93 -1.09 -2.85
C MET A 120 -13.65 -0.33 -3.96
N ILE A 121 -13.33 0.95 -4.15
CA ILE A 121 -13.81 1.73 -5.32
C ILE A 121 -13.36 1.04 -6.60
N CYS A 122 -12.08 0.67 -6.70
CA CYS A 122 -11.55 -0.02 -7.88
C CYS A 122 -12.15 -1.42 -8.07
N HIS A 123 -12.46 -2.11 -6.98
CA HIS A 123 -13.08 -3.43 -7.03
C HIS A 123 -14.54 -3.36 -7.52
N ALA A 124 -15.32 -2.40 -7.01
CA ALA A 124 -16.75 -2.30 -7.26
C ALA A 124 -17.10 -1.63 -8.59
N LEU A 125 -16.27 -0.71 -9.08
CA LEU A 125 -16.57 0.06 -10.29
C LEU A 125 -16.11 -0.66 -11.57
N PRO A 126 -16.85 -0.47 -12.68
CA PRO A 126 -16.47 -1.00 -13.97
C PRO A 126 -15.19 -0.32 -14.46
N THR A 127 -14.43 -1.06 -15.25
CA THR A 127 -13.24 -0.57 -15.96
C THR A 127 -13.49 -0.53 -17.44
N GLY A 128 -12.62 0.18 -18.18
CA GLY A 128 -12.68 0.21 -19.64
C GLY A 128 -12.48 -1.15 -20.33
N ARG A 129 -12.22 -2.22 -19.57
CA ARG A 129 -12.09 -3.59 -20.06
C ARG A 129 -13.37 -4.41 -19.92
N ASP A 130 -14.28 -3.97 -19.07
CA ASP A 130 -15.56 -4.62 -18.88
C ASP A 130 -16.45 -4.13 -20.03
N ASN A 131 -16.58 -4.91 -21.10
CA ASN A 131 -17.57 -4.68 -22.16
C ASN A 131 -18.96 -5.08 -21.64
#